data_AF-A0A836JZ47-F1
#
_entry.id   AF-A0A836JZ47-F1
#
_cell.length_a   1.000
_cell.length_b   1.000
_cell.length_c   1.000
_cell.angle_alpha   90.00
_cell.angle_beta   90.00
_cell.angle_gamma   90.00
#
_symmetry.space_group_name_H-M   'P 1'
#
loop_
_entity.id
_entity.type
_entity.pdbx_description
1 polymer ?
#
loop_
_entity_poly.entity_id
_entity_poly.type
_entity_poly.pdbx_seq_one_letter_code
_entity_poly.pdbx_strand_id
1 'polypeptide(L)'
;MFGKIILALSTLAWASAQIPNLGFCPEYIPMANFNRQRFMGIWYEAERYFQLSEVVSRCVMSNYTKGADGKYRVSNEVTNRFTGVKRILEGEIKPAASRAEEGKLQVKYTTVPLTPETKYSVLETDYDSYAVLWSCQGIGPVHAQNAWVMTRERVPSGKVLQKAYGVLDKYKISKTFFVKTDQAECAYLDSTTEESEEPEQKPEKSEKRKQRPQPTEPNESSRSSIALNDADTEIKEKEEPTAGITGEKALSDIPKIIAEEPVKLEQPIETVPERILKLAETIKEESGDTRDKMIIVEVREENVAENTKEEKSEHSKEPEATA
;
A
#
# COMPACT_ATOMS: atom_id res chain seq x y z
N MET A 1 -42.30 -34.49 24.44
CA MET A 1 -41.50 -34.80 23.22
C MET A 1 -41.26 -33.57 22.35
N PHE A 2 -42.20 -32.64 22.21
CA PHE A 2 -42.04 -31.41 21.42
C PHE A 2 -40.88 -30.49 21.84
N GLY A 3 -40.63 -30.30 23.14
CA GLY A 3 -39.53 -29.45 23.61
C GLY A 3 -38.13 -29.94 23.21
N LYS A 4 -37.93 -31.26 23.07
CA LYS A 4 -36.66 -31.84 22.61
C LYS A 4 -36.44 -31.63 21.11
N ILE A 5 -37.52 -31.57 20.33
CA ILE A 5 -37.49 -31.32 18.89
C ILE A 5 -37.19 -29.84 18.61
N ILE A 6 -37.78 -28.93 19.39
CA ILE A 6 -37.51 -27.48 19.27
C ILE A 6 -36.06 -27.15 19.65
N LEU A 7 -35.53 -27.77 20.71
CA LEU A 7 -34.13 -27.58 21.11
C LEU A 7 -33.15 -28.09 20.04
N ALA A 8 -33.45 -29.23 19.41
CA ALA A 8 -32.63 -29.80 18.33
C ALA A 8 -32.70 -28.98 17.02
N LEU A 9 -33.86 -28.40 16.70
CA LEU A 9 -33.99 -27.49 15.55
C LEU A 9 -33.28 -26.16 15.78
N SER A 10 -33.27 -25.66 17.03
CA SER A 10 -32.57 -24.42 17.40
C SER A 10 -31.04 -24.56 17.35
N THR A 11 -30.49 -25.74 17.64
CA THR A 11 -29.03 -25.96 17.54
C THR A 11 -28.55 -26.13 16.11
N LEU A 12 -29.38 -26.67 15.20
CA LEU A 12 -29.05 -26.71 13.76
C LEU A 12 -29.07 -25.33 13.10
N ALA A 13 -29.91 -24.40 13.57
CA ALA A 13 -29.95 -23.04 13.04
C ALA A 13 -28.65 -22.24 13.32
N TRP A 14 -27.96 -22.51 14.44
CA TRP A 14 -26.65 -21.90 14.74
C TRP A 14 -25.49 -22.41 13.89
N ALA A 15 -25.62 -23.57 13.23
CA ALA A 15 -24.57 -24.09 12.34
C ALA A 15 -24.48 -23.33 11.01
N SER A 16 -25.48 -22.50 10.68
CA SER A 16 -25.53 -21.71 9.44
C SER A 16 -24.83 -20.34 9.53
N ALA A 17 -24.26 -20.00 10.68
CA ALA A 17 -23.59 -18.71 10.92
C ALA A 17 -22.06 -18.77 10.87
N GLN A 18 -21.48 -19.92 10.51
CA GLN A 18 -20.05 -20.04 10.26
C GLN A 18 -19.87 -20.24 8.76
N ILE A 19 -19.05 -19.40 8.12
CA ILE A 19 -18.49 -19.71 6.80
C ILE A 19 -17.12 -20.34 7.08
N PRO A 20 -17.01 -21.63 7.51
CA PRO A 20 -15.76 -22.31 7.34
C PRO A 20 -15.64 -22.53 5.84
N ASN A 21 -14.74 -21.80 5.17
CA ASN A 21 -14.34 -22.18 3.82
C ASN A 21 -13.67 -23.57 3.93
N LEU A 22 -14.48 -24.62 3.79
CA LEU A 22 -14.05 -26.00 3.67
C LEU A 22 -13.78 -26.23 2.18
N GLY A 23 -12.52 -26.46 1.84
CA GLY A 23 -12.11 -26.60 0.45
C GLY A 23 -10.60 -26.63 0.32
N PHE A 24 -10.13 -27.03 -0.86
CA PHE A 24 -8.73 -26.88 -1.23
C PHE A 24 -8.46 -25.44 -1.65
N CYS A 25 -7.21 -25.00 -1.49
CA CYS A 25 -6.78 -23.72 -2.04
C CYS A 25 -7.10 -23.65 -3.53
N PRO A 26 -7.78 -22.60 -4.00
CA PRO A 26 -7.94 -22.39 -5.43
C PRO A 26 -6.55 -22.18 -6.04
N GLU A 27 -6.28 -22.91 -7.12
CA GLU A 27 -5.02 -22.76 -7.85
C GLU A 27 -5.17 -21.63 -8.88
N TYR A 28 -4.50 -20.53 -8.63
CA TYR A 28 -4.39 -19.44 -9.60
C TYR A 28 -3.02 -19.46 -10.26
N ILE A 29 -3.05 -19.38 -11.59
CA ILE A 29 -1.84 -19.28 -12.39
C ILE A 29 -1.32 -17.83 -12.25
N PRO A 30 -0.03 -17.64 -11.92
CA PRO A 30 0.57 -16.30 -11.87
C PRO A 30 0.54 -15.62 -13.24
N MET A 31 0.75 -14.31 -13.25
CA MET A 31 0.84 -13.52 -14.48
C MET A 31 1.86 -14.13 -15.46
N ALA A 32 1.40 -14.43 -16.68
CA ALA A 32 2.28 -14.92 -17.74
C ALA A 32 3.30 -13.83 -18.15
N ASN A 33 4.53 -14.24 -18.46
CA ASN A 33 5.62 -13.34 -18.86
C ASN A 33 5.88 -12.21 -17.85
N PHE A 34 5.68 -12.49 -16.56
CA PHE A 34 5.96 -11.53 -15.50
C PHE A 34 7.40 -11.03 -15.54
N ASN A 35 7.60 -9.73 -15.61
CA ASN A 35 8.91 -9.11 -15.62
C ASN A 35 9.30 -8.65 -14.21
N ARG A 36 10.10 -9.47 -13.52
CA ARG A 36 10.55 -9.18 -12.16
C ARG A 36 11.31 -7.85 -12.05
N GLN A 37 12.10 -7.48 -13.04
CA GLN A 37 12.88 -6.25 -13.01
C GLN A 37 11.98 -5.01 -13.02
N ARG A 38 10.89 -5.02 -13.80
CA ARG A 38 9.90 -3.93 -13.81
C ARG A 38 9.07 -3.86 -12.53
N PHE A 39 8.92 -4.99 -11.83
CA PHE A 39 8.18 -5.05 -10.57
C PHE A 39 8.94 -4.49 -9.37
N MET A 40 10.24 -4.24 -9.50
CA MET A 40 11.08 -3.70 -8.42
C MET A 40 10.59 -2.33 -7.93
N GLY A 41 11.11 -1.92 -6.77
CA GLY A 41 10.76 -0.68 -6.08
C GLY A 41 9.65 -0.87 -5.05
N ILE A 42 9.10 0.26 -4.62
CA ILE A 42 8.13 0.32 -3.53
C ILE A 42 6.72 0.04 -4.05
N TRP A 43 5.99 -0.74 -3.26
CA TRP A 43 4.56 -1.00 -3.39
C TRP A 43 3.88 -0.76 -2.05
N TYR A 44 2.83 0.05 -2.05
CA TYR A 44 1.98 0.30 -0.88
C TYR A 44 0.79 -0.65 -0.90
N GLU A 45 0.51 -1.28 0.24
CA GLU A 45 -0.69 -2.07 0.41
C GLU A 45 -1.90 -1.13 0.48
N ALA A 46 -2.70 -1.07 -0.58
CA ALA A 46 -3.91 -0.23 -0.59
C ALA A 46 -5.06 -0.95 0.10
N GLU A 47 -5.24 -2.24 -0.23
CA GLU A 47 -6.27 -3.08 0.37
C GLU A 47 -5.75 -4.50 0.51
N ARG A 48 -6.26 -5.22 1.51
CA ARG A 48 -5.94 -6.63 1.72
C ARG A 48 -7.12 -7.41 2.25
N TYR A 49 -7.06 -8.73 2.14
CA TYR A 49 -7.95 -9.59 2.90
C TYR A 49 -7.80 -9.35 4.40
N PHE A 50 -8.93 -9.34 5.10
CA PHE A 50 -8.97 -9.15 6.53
C PHE A 50 -8.26 -10.29 7.26
N GLN A 51 -7.38 -9.88 8.17
CA GLN A 51 -6.63 -10.75 9.08
C GLN A 51 -6.61 -10.04 10.43
N LEU A 52 -7.00 -10.75 11.49
CA LEU A 52 -7.09 -10.18 12.84
C LEU A 52 -5.73 -9.65 13.33
N SER A 53 -4.64 -10.35 13.02
CA SER A 53 -3.28 -9.95 13.40
C SER A 53 -2.86 -8.61 12.81
N GLU A 54 -3.45 -8.22 11.69
CA GLU A 54 -3.08 -7.02 10.93
C GLU A 54 -3.99 -5.82 11.25
N VAL A 55 -4.94 -5.96 12.18
CA VAL A 55 -5.77 -4.84 12.68
C VAL A 55 -4.90 -3.76 13.32
N VAL A 56 -3.79 -4.18 13.94
CA VAL A 56 -2.80 -3.30 14.56
C VAL A 56 -1.88 -2.64 13.52
N SER A 57 -1.97 -3.00 12.24
CA SER A 57 -1.05 -2.56 11.20
C SER A 57 -1.59 -1.34 10.44
N ARG A 58 -0.69 -0.40 10.12
CA ARG A 58 -0.91 0.72 9.20
C ARG A 58 0.37 1.01 8.42
N CYS A 59 0.29 1.86 7.39
CA CYS A 59 1.44 2.29 6.60
C CYS A 59 2.25 1.14 6.00
N VAL A 60 1.57 0.05 5.60
CA VAL A 60 2.22 -1.16 5.12
C VAL A 60 2.77 -0.94 3.73
N MET A 61 4.05 -1.19 3.55
CA MET A 61 4.68 -1.17 2.23
C MET A 61 5.66 -2.32 2.06
N SER A 62 5.95 -2.64 0.80
CA SER A 62 6.91 -3.66 0.40
C SER A 62 7.87 -3.05 -0.62
N ASN A 63 9.15 -3.02 -0.30
CA ASN A 63 10.20 -2.57 -1.20
C ASN A 63 10.96 -3.76 -1.77
N TYR A 64 10.85 -3.96 -3.08
CA TYR A 64 11.49 -5.04 -3.80
C TYR A 64 12.78 -4.55 -4.45
N THR A 65 13.89 -5.18 -4.10
CA THR A 65 15.22 -4.76 -4.58
C THR A 65 16.01 -5.93 -5.15
N LYS A 66 17.00 -5.61 -5.97
CA LYS A 66 17.99 -6.56 -6.48
C LYS A 66 19.35 -6.15 -5.94
N GLY A 67 19.97 -7.01 -5.14
CA GLY A 67 21.29 -6.75 -4.58
C GLY A 67 22.40 -6.87 -5.62
N ALA A 68 23.59 -6.39 -5.27
CA ALA A 68 24.79 -6.50 -6.09
C ALA A 68 25.21 -7.96 -6.34
N ASP A 69 24.82 -8.87 -5.44
CA ASP A 69 24.97 -10.32 -5.58
C ASP A 69 23.97 -10.95 -6.58
N GLY A 70 23.14 -10.14 -7.23
CA GLY A 70 22.14 -10.57 -8.20
C GLY A 70 20.88 -11.18 -7.56
N LYS A 71 20.82 -11.27 -6.24
CA LYS A 71 19.68 -11.83 -5.52
C LYS A 71 18.57 -10.80 -5.33
N TYR A 72 17.34 -11.27 -5.40
CA TYR A 72 16.16 -10.45 -5.14
C TYR A 72 15.83 -10.47 -3.65
N ARG A 73 15.49 -9.31 -3.11
CA ARG A 73 15.11 -9.11 -1.71
C ARG A 73 13.81 -8.34 -1.63
N VAL A 74 13.10 -8.52 -0.53
CA VAL A 74 11.95 -7.72 -0.16
C VAL A 74 12.14 -7.21 1.26
N SER A 75 11.86 -5.94 1.48
CA SER A 75 11.75 -5.34 2.80
C SER A 75 10.32 -4.89 3.00
N ASN A 76 9.62 -5.50 3.95
CA ASN A 76 8.27 -5.08 4.32
C ASN A 76 8.34 -4.20 5.55
N GLU A 77 7.74 -3.03 5.47
CA GLU A 77 7.65 -2.09 6.56
C GLU A 77 6.20 -2.04 7.01
N VAL A 78 6.01 -2.16 8.32
CA VAL A 78 4.70 -2.07 8.96
C VAL A 78 4.81 -1.19 10.19
N THR A 79 3.85 -0.30 10.34
CA THR A 79 3.74 0.58 11.50
C THR A 79 2.62 0.08 12.39
N ASN A 80 2.88 -0.01 13.70
CA ASN A 80 1.82 -0.30 14.67
C ASN A 80 0.90 0.93 14.82
N ARG A 81 -0.40 0.75 14.57
CA ARG A 81 -1.45 1.76 14.65
C ARG A 81 -1.55 2.46 16.01
N PHE A 82 -1.29 1.75 17.10
CA PHE A 82 -1.48 2.23 18.48
C PHE A 82 -0.19 2.80 19.10
N THR A 83 0.96 2.21 18.75
CA THR A 83 2.25 2.62 19.32
C THR A 83 3.07 3.50 18.40
N GLY A 84 2.75 3.57 17.11
CA GLY A 84 3.57 4.25 16.10
C GLY A 84 4.89 3.55 15.77
N VAL A 85 5.21 2.44 16.47
CA VAL A 85 6.48 1.72 16.28
C VAL A 85 6.50 1.08 14.89
N LYS A 86 7.52 1.45 14.12
CA LYS A 86 7.83 0.86 12.82
C LYS A 86 8.59 -0.46 13.01
N ARG A 87 8.25 -1.46 12.19
CA ARG A 87 8.97 -2.73 12.09
C ARG A 87 9.31 -3.02 10.64
N ILE A 88 10.52 -3.51 10.42
CA ILE A 88 11.02 -3.87 9.10
C ILE A 88 11.31 -5.37 9.06
N LEU A 89 10.75 -6.05 8.07
CA LEU A 89 10.85 -7.48 7.84
C LEU A 89 11.57 -7.70 6.50
N GLU A 90 12.85 -8.05 6.59
CA GLU A 90 13.66 -8.33 5.40
C GLU A 90 13.64 -9.80 5.06
N GLY A 91 13.56 -10.10 3.76
CA GLY A 91 13.59 -11.45 3.24
C GLY A 91 14.27 -11.55 1.88
N GLU A 92 14.83 -12.74 1.63
CA GLU A 92 15.39 -13.11 0.34
C GLU A 92 14.31 -13.83 -0.48
N ILE A 93 14.17 -13.44 -1.75
CA ILE A 93 13.25 -14.09 -2.70
C ILE A 93 14.01 -15.18 -3.42
N LYS A 94 13.50 -16.42 -3.34
CA LYS A 94 14.12 -17.54 -4.04
C LYS A 94 14.09 -17.36 -5.56
N PRO A 95 15.11 -17.86 -6.28
CA PRO A 95 15.05 -17.98 -7.73
C PRO A 95 13.78 -18.74 -8.16
N ALA A 96 13.15 -18.29 -9.24
CA ALA A 96 12.03 -19.04 -9.82
C ALA A 96 12.57 -20.33 -10.48
N ALA A 97 11.80 -21.41 -10.43
CA ALA A 97 12.20 -22.66 -11.06
C ALA A 97 12.16 -22.58 -12.60
N SER A 98 11.37 -21.66 -13.15
CA SER A 98 11.30 -21.38 -14.60
C SER A 98 10.82 -19.96 -14.89
N ARG A 99 10.95 -19.52 -16.15
CA ARG A 99 10.40 -18.25 -16.65
C ARG A 99 8.90 -18.09 -16.40
N ALA A 100 8.13 -19.18 -16.53
CA ALA A 100 6.69 -19.18 -16.29
C ALA A 100 6.32 -19.01 -14.81
N GLU A 101 7.25 -19.30 -13.91
CA GLU A 101 7.05 -19.17 -12.47
C GLU A 101 7.65 -17.87 -11.89
N GLU A 102 8.11 -16.94 -12.74
CA GLU A 102 8.73 -15.70 -12.25
C GLU A 102 7.79 -14.85 -11.39
N GLY A 103 6.48 -14.94 -11.65
CA GLY A 103 5.42 -14.30 -10.86
C GLY A 103 5.05 -15.02 -9.57
N LYS A 104 5.60 -16.21 -9.28
CA LYS A 104 5.50 -16.88 -7.99
C LYS A 104 6.67 -16.46 -7.12
N LEU A 105 6.38 -15.73 -6.06
CA LEU A 105 7.38 -15.21 -5.12
C LEU A 105 7.39 -16.10 -3.87
N GLN A 106 8.58 -16.62 -3.56
CA GLN A 106 8.83 -17.41 -2.35
C GLN A 106 9.87 -16.67 -1.51
N VAL A 107 9.40 -16.08 -0.41
CA VAL A 107 10.19 -15.20 0.46
C VAL A 107 10.60 -15.97 1.70
N LYS A 108 11.90 -15.96 1.99
CA LYS A 108 12.45 -16.43 3.25
C LYS A 108 12.88 -15.23 4.07
N TYR A 109 12.14 -14.93 5.14
CA TYR A 109 12.48 -13.84 6.05
C TYR A 109 13.71 -14.19 6.89
N THR A 110 14.66 -13.27 6.95
CA THR A 110 15.93 -13.44 7.67
C THR A 110 15.88 -12.83 9.07
N THR A 111 15.01 -11.83 9.28
CA THR A 111 14.88 -11.11 10.55
C THR A 111 14.10 -11.89 11.62
N VAL A 112 13.37 -12.94 11.24
CA VAL A 112 12.56 -13.73 12.17
C VAL A 112 12.95 -15.21 12.11
N PRO A 113 13.60 -15.75 13.16
CA PRO A 113 14.04 -17.14 13.19
C PRO A 113 12.84 -18.09 13.11
N LEU A 114 13.04 -19.22 12.43
CA LEU A 114 12.06 -20.32 12.29
C LEU A 114 10.73 -19.96 11.58
N THR A 115 10.69 -18.86 10.82
CA THR A 115 9.49 -18.54 10.03
C THR A 115 9.37 -19.43 8.79
N PRO A 116 8.16 -19.96 8.52
CA PRO A 116 7.91 -20.65 7.27
C PRO A 116 8.04 -19.67 6.09
N GLU A 117 8.44 -20.21 4.94
CA GLU A 117 8.56 -19.42 3.72
C GLU A 117 7.19 -18.88 3.30
N THR A 118 7.13 -17.57 3.06
CA THR A 118 5.91 -16.92 2.60
C THR A 118 5.84 -17.05 1.08
N LYS A 119 4.75 -17.64 0.60
CA LYS A 119 4.53 -17.91 -0.83
C LYS A 119 3.33 -17.12 -1.31
N TYR A 120 3.52 -16.32 -2.35
CA TYR A 120 2.44 -15.58 -3.00
C TYR A 120 2.71 -15.43 -4.49
N SER A 121 1.65 -15.24 -5.26
CA SER A 121 1.71 -15.09 -6.71
C SER A 121 1.21 -13.71 -7.09
N VAL A 122 1.91 -13.04 -8.01
CA VAL A 122 1.40 -11.85 -8.69
C VAL A 122 0.44 -12.34 -9.78
N LEU A 123 -0.86 -12.07 -9.60
CA LEU A 123 -1.90 -12.50 -10.54
C LEU A 123 -1.87 -11.62 -11.80
N GLU A 124 -1.83 -10.31 -11.60
CA GLU A 124 -1.75 -9.33 -12.68
C GLU A 124 -1.22 -8.00 -12.14
N THR A 125 -0.47 -7.27 -12.96
CA THR A 125 0.05 -5.94 -12.65
C THR A 125 0.32 -5.19 -13.94
N ASP A 126 0.16 -3.87 -13.92
CA ASP A 126 0.68 -3.00 -14.98
C ASP A 126 2.09 -2.48 -14.68
N TYR A 127 2.72 -2.96 -13.59
CA TYR A 127 4.03 -2.59 -13.05
C TYR A 127 4.14 -1.15 -12.50
N ASP A 128 3.36 -0.24 -13.07
CA ASP A 128 3.53 1.19 -12.92
C ASP A 128 2.46 1.82 -12.01
N SER A 129 1.33 1.14 -11.76
CA SER A 129 0.26 1.70 -10.91
C SER A 129 -0.37 0.72 -9.92
N TYR A 130 -0.64 -0.53 -10.31
CA TYR A 130 -1.28 -1.52 -9.44
C TYR A 130 -0.70 -2.93 -9.61
N ALA A 131 -0.85 -3.75 -8.58
CA ALA A 131 -0.61 -5.19 -8.63
C ALA A 131 -1.60 -5.93 -7.73
N VAL A 132 -2.11 -7.08 -8.20
CA VAL A 132 -2.95 -7.95 -7.39
C VAL A 132 -2.18 -9.22 -7.05
N LEU A 133 -2.03 -9.47 -5.76
CA LEU A 133 -1.28 -10.58 -5.21
C LEU A 133 -2.22 -11.57 -4.53
N TRP A 134 -1.87 -12.84 -4.59
CA TRP A 134 -2.63 -13.92 -3.97
C TRP A 134 -1.72 -14.90 -3.24
N SER A 135 -2.14 -15.33 -2.06
CA SER A 135 -1.53 -16.43 -1.33
C SER A 135 -2.63 -17.35 -0.81
N CYS A 136 -2.37 -18.65 -0.87
CA CYS A 136 -3.20 -19.62 -0.17
C CYS A 136 -2.30 -20.71 0.41
N GLN A 137 -2.44 -20.95 1.71
CA GLN A 137 -1.69 -21.97 2.44
C GLN A 137 -2.63 -22.75 3.33
N GLY A 138 -2.51 -24.08 3.36
CA GLY A 138 -3.43 -24.91 4.12
C GLY A 138 -2.95 -26.34 4.28
N ILE A 139 -3.61 -27.06 5.20
CA ILE A 139 -3.42 -28.48 5.46
C ILE A 139 -4.79 -29.14 5.34
N GLY A 140 -4.95 -29.98 4.31
CA GLY A 140 -6.22 -30.64 4.01
C GLY A 140 -7.33 -29.62 3.69
N PRO A 141 -8.53 -29.73 4.29
CA PRO A 141 -9.66 -28.84 4.02
C PRO A 141 -9.55 -27.47 4.71
N VAL A 142 -8.55 -27.27 5.58
CA VAL A 142 -8.33 -26.02 6.31
C VAL A 142 -7.24 -25.23 5.60
N HIS A 143 -7.56 -24.00 5.22
CA HIS A 143 -6.66 -23.13 4.47
C HIS A 143 -6.86 -21.66 4.88
N ALA A 144 -5.78 -20.90 4.77
CA ALA A 144 -5.76 -19.46 4.90
C ALA A 144 -5.55 -18.87 3.50
N GLN A 145 -6.49 -18.02 3.09
CA GLN A 145 -6.42 -17.25 1.85
C GLN A 145 -6.04 -15.82 2.19
N ASN A 146 -5.09 -15.26 1.45
CA ASN A 146 -4.72 -13.86 1.55
C ASN A 146 -4.69 -13.28 0.14
N ALA A 147 -5.18 -12.06 0.01
CA ALA A 147 -5.13 -11.30 -1.23
C ALA A 147 -4.74 -9.87 -0.91
N TRP A 148 -3.98 -9.25 -1.80
CA TRP A 148 -3.53 -7.87 -1.64
C TRP A 148 -3.70 -7.11 -2.94
N VAL A 149 -4.24 -5.90 -2.83
CA VAL A 149 -4.20 -4.86 -3.85
C VAL A 149 -3.06 -3.93 -3.47
N MET A 150 -1.98 -4.01 -4.23
CA MET A 150 -0.80 -3.18 -4.06
C MET A 150 -0.82 -2.04 -5.08
N THR A 151 -0.32 -0.87 -4.71
CA THR A 151 -0.26 0.30 -5.59
C THR A 151 1.06 1.05 -5.47
N ARG A 152 1.42 1.83 -6.49
CA ARG A 152 2.66 2.64 -6.46
C ARG A 152 2.51 3.94 -5.66
N GLU A 153 1.29 4.37 -5.42
CA GLU A 153 0.97 5.56 -4.62
C GLU A 153 0.32 5.14 -3.31
N ARG A 154 0.60 5.84 -2.20
CA ARG A 154 -0.06 5.58 -0.91
C ARG A 154 -1.58 5.74 -0.97
N VAL A 155 -2.02 6.76 -1.73
CA VAL A 155 -3.43 7.08 -1.94
C VAL A 155 -3.69 7.07 -3.45
N PRO A 156 -3.94 5.89 -4.05
CA PRO A 156 -4.12 5.76 -5.49
C PRO A 156 -5.46 6.36 -5.95
N SER A 157 -5.51 6.80 -7.21
CA SER A 157 -6.78 7.22 -7.80
C SER A 157 -7.80 6.08 -7.90
N GLY A 158 -9.10 6.40 -7.87
CA GLY A 158 -10.17 5.42 -8.05
C GLY A 158 -10.08 4.63 -9.36
N LYS A 159 -9.49 5.22 -10.42
CA LYS A 159 -9.24 4.51 -11.69
C LYS A 159 -8.22 3.38 -11.55
N VAL A 160 -7.18 3.57 -10.74
CA VAL A 160 -6.16 2.54 -10.46
C VAL A 160 -6.78 1.40 -9.67
N LEU A 161 -7.57 1.71 -8.63
CA LEU A 161 -8.29 0.70 -7.85
C LEU A 161 -9.30 -0.07 -8.72
N GLN A 162 -10.02 0.60 -9.62
CA GLN A 162 -10.96 -0.07 -10.51
C GLN A 162 -10.28 -1.09 -11.45
N LYS A 163 -9.05 -0.81 -11.92
CA LYS A 163 -8.26 -1.79 -12.68
C LYS A 163 -7.94 -3.03 -11.83
N ALA A 164 -7.47 -2.82 -10.60
CA ALA A 164 -7.20 -3.91 -9.66
C ALA A 164 -8.46 -4.73 -9.33
N TYR A 165 -9.60 -4.07 -9.13
CA TYR A 165 -10.89 -4.74 -8.90
C TYR A 165 -11.34 -5.57 -10.11
N GLY A 166 -11.06 -5.10 -11.34
CA GLY A 166 -11.29 -5.89 -12.55
C GLY A 166 -10.51 -7.22 -12.54
N VAL A 167 -9.29 -7.22 -11.99
CA VAL A 167 -8.52 -8.46 -11.80
C VAL A 167 -9.17 -9.34 -10.73
N LEU A 168 -9.60 -8.80 -9.59
CA LEU A 168 -10.32 -9.58 -8.58
C LEU A 168 -11.57 -10.26 -9.17
N ASP A 169 -12.34 -9.54 -9.99
CA ASP A 169 -13.54 -10.04 -10.65
C ASP A 169 -13.25 -11.10 -11.72
N LYS A 170 -12.13 -10.96 -12.44
CA LYS A 170 -11.61 -11.94 -13.41
C LYS A 170 -11.27 -13.26 -12.72
N TYR A 171 -10.62 -13.21 -11.57
CA TYR A 171 -10.20 -14.39 -10.79
C TYR A 171 -11.26 -14.90 -9.81
N LYS A 172 -12.44 -14.25 -9.74
CA LYS A 172 -13.54 -14.58 -8.81
C LYS A 172 -13.12 -14.50 -7.34
N ILE A 173 -12.21 -13.58 -7.03
CA ILE A 173 -11.76 -13.28 -5.67
C ILE A 173 -12.79 -12.32 -5.05
N SER A 174 -13.34 -12.69 -3.90
CA SER A 174 -14.41 -11.93 -3.27
C SER A 174 -13.89 -10.62 -2.68
N LYS A 175 -14.46 -9.50 -3.12
CA LYS A 175 -14.15 -8.17 -2.60
C LYS A 175 -14.67 -7.94 -1.18
N THR A 176 -15.65 -8.73 -0.73
CA THR A 176 -16.29 -8.58 0.59
C THR A 176 -15.33 -8.73 1.76
N PHE A 177 -14.22 -9.45 1.58
CA PHE A 177 -13.22 -9.67 2.63
C PHE A 177 -12.08 -8.66 2.61
N PHE A 178 -12.05 -7.77 1.61
CA PHE A 178 -11.04 -6.73 1.56
C PHE A 178 -11.34 -5.63 2.57
N VAL A 179 -10.27 -5.18 3.22
CA VAL A 179 -10.26 -3.98 4.04
C VAL A 179 -9.22 -3.04 3.49
N LYS A 180 -9.51 -1.73 3.56
CA LYS A 180 -8.55 -0.70 3.21
C LYS A 180 -7.46 -0.63 4.28
N THR A 181 -6.22 -0.55 3.82
CA THR A 181 -5.09 -0.32 4.70
C THR A 181 -4.92 1.18 4.88
N ASP A 182 -4.73 1.61 6.13
CA ASP A 182 -4.53 3.01 6.46
C ASP A 182 -3.13 3.45 6.01
N GLN A 183 -3.10 4.27 4.95
CA GLN A 183 -1.88 4.84 4.35
C GLN A 183 -1.79 6.36 4.57
N ALA A 184 -2.66 6.94 5.40
CA ALA A 184 -2.63 8.36 5.69
C ALA A 184 -1.52 8.68 6.70
N GLU A 185 -0.93 9.88 6.59
CA GLU A 185 -0.03 10.47 7.61
C GLU A 185 1.19 9.61 8.00
N CYS A 186 1.65 8.72 7.10
CA CYS A 186 2.74 7.79 7.40
C CYS A 186 4.12 8.47 7.56
N ALA A 187 4.27 9.72 7.12
CA ALA A 187 5.54 10.45 7.13
C ALA A 187 5.94 10.97 8.53
N TYR A 188 5.00 11.15 9.46
CA TYR A 188 5.27 11.69 10.80
C TYR A 188 6.02 10.75 11.74
N LEU A 189 6.32 9.53 11.29
CA LEU A 189 7.01 8.51 12.07
C LEU A 189 8.45 8.24 11.60
N ASP A 190 8.87 8.91 10.52
CA ASP A 190 10.26 8.90 10.06
C ASP A 190 11.13 9.91 10.84
N SER A 191 10.53 10.95 11.41
CA SER A 191 11.26 12.07 12.04
C SER A 191 11.57 11.90 13.53
N THR A 192 11.08 10.86 14.20
CA THR A 192 11.33 10.65 15.65
C THR A 192 12.54 9.74 15.92
N THR A 193 13.33 9.41 14.91
CA THR A 193 14.53 8.58 15.08
C THR A 193 15.76 9.35 14.61
N GLU A 194 16.53 9.83 15.60
CA GLU A 194 17.94 10.23 15.51
C GLU A 194 18.32 11.39 14.57
N GLU A 195 18.04 12.62 15.00
CA GLU A 195 18.93 13.74 14.67
C GLU A 195 20.00 13.80 15.78
N SER A 196 21.00 12.92 15.67
CA SER A 196 22.26 13.09 16.39
C SER A 196 23.17 13.94 15.52
N GLU A 197 23.44 15.14 16.00
CA GLU A 197 24.29 16.14 15.36
C GLU A 197 25.72 15.58 15.17
N GLU A 198 26.17 15.51 13.91
CA GLU A 198 27.59 15.36 13.58
C GLU A 198 28.14 16.74 13.16
N PRO A 199 29.21 17.26 13.81
CA PRO A 199 29.68 18.61 13.54
C PRO A 199 30.48 18.71 12.23
N GLU A 200 30.07 19.65 11.38
CA GLU A 200 30.75 20.07 10.15
C GLU A 200 32.23 20.47 10.39
N GLN A 201 33.14 19.94 9.56
CA GLN A 201 34.47 20.50 9.35
C GLN A 201 34.60 21.18 7.98
N LYS A 202 35.05 22.43 8.05
CA LYS A 202 35.22 23.45 7.00
C LYS A 202 36.33 23.06 5.98
N PRO A 203 36.19 23.37 4.67
CA PRO A 203 37.26 23.14 3.71
C PRO A 203 38.23 24.33 3.65
N GLU A 204 39.53 24.04 3.69
CA GLU A 204 40.61 25.01 3.49
C GLU A 204 41.09 25.00 2.02
N LYS A 205 41.25 26.20 1.46
CA LYS A 205 41.63 26.52 0.08
C LYS A 205 43.08 26.13 -0.23
N SER A 206 43.32 25.67 -1.47
CA SER A 206 44.56 25.97 -2.18
C SER A 206 44.27 26.30 -3.66
N GLU A 207 44.57 27.54 -4.04
CA GLU A 207 44.48 28.08 -5.40
C GLU A 207 45.76 27.82 -6.20
N LYS A 208 45.66 27.48 -7.49
CA LYS A 208 46.54 28.03 -8.56
C LYS A 208 45.99 27.84 -10.00
N ARG A 209 45.27 28.88 -10.44
CA ARG A 209 45.46 29.73 -11.65
C ARG A 209 45.65 29.12 -13.08
N LYS A 210 44.57 29.31 -13.87
CA LYS A 210 44.41 29.92 -15.23
C LYS A 210 45.05 29.35 -16.52
N GLN A 211 44.12 29.03 -17.44
CA GLN A 211 43.93 29.47 -18.85
C GLN A 211 44.83 28.99 -20.00
N ARG A 212 44.12 28.58 -21.06
CA ARG A 212 44.50 28.32 -22.48
C ARG A 212 44.84 29.64 -23.23
N PRO A 213 45.54 29.63 -24.39
CA PRO A 213 44.93 29.27 -25.70
C PRO A 213 45.81 28.39 -26.65
N GLN A 214 45.16 27.92 -27.73
CA GLN A 214 45.54 27.09 -28.91
C GLN A 214 46.65 27.70 -29.83
N PRO A 215 47.03 27.16 -31.04
CA PRO A 215 46.74 25.88 -31.76
C PRO A 215 47.95 25.22 -32.52
N THR A 216 47.85 23.93 -32.94
CA THR A 216 48.21 23.43 -34.30
C THR A 216 47.88 21.93 -34.48
N GLU A 217 47.16 21.62 -35.57
CA GLU A 217 46.95 20.31 -36.25
C GLU A 217 48.16 19.98 -37.18
N PRO A 218 48.26 18.85 -37.94
CA PRO A 218 47.22 17.87 -38.35
C PRO A 218 47.64 16.37 -38.35
N ASN A 219 46.66 15.45 -38.45
CA ASN A 219 46.46 14.58 -39.64
C ASN A 219 45.41 13.47 -39.44
N GLU A 220 44.50 13.39 -40.44
CA GLU A 220 43.90 12.21 -41.12
C GLU A 220 43.25 11.10 -40.28
N SER A 221 42.14 10.45 -40.63
CA SER A 221 41.24 10.38 -41.79
C SER A 221 40.09 9.47 -41.31
N SER A 222 38.81 9.82 -41.41
CA SER A 222 37.96 9.42 -42.53
C SER A 222 36.52 9.92 -42.31
N ARG A 223 35.96 10.48 -43.38
CA ARG A 223 34.55 10.86 -43.63
C ARG A 223 33.67 9.58 -43.66
N SER A 224 32.35 9.57 -43.51
CA SER A 224 31.34 10.47 -44.07
C SER A 224 29.99 10.30 -43.36
N SER A 225 29.27 11.42 -43.28
CA SER A 225 27.86 11.58 -42.93
C SER A 225 26.98 11.66 -44.19
N ILE A 226 25.67 11.91 -43.94
CA ILE A 226 24.59 12.43 -44.81
C ILE A 226 23.68 11.32 -45.37
N ALA A 227 22.35 11.42 -45.47
CA ALA A 227 21.23 12.13 -44.83
C ALA A 227 19.95 11.64 -45.55
N LEU A 228 18.80 11.85 -44.91
CA LEU A 228 17.43 12.08 -45.40
C LEU A 228 17.13 11.93 -46.91
N ASN A 229 15.98 11.32 -47.21
CA ASN A 229 15.05 11.75 -48.27
C ASN A 229 13.62 11.28 -47.96
N ASP A 230 12.70 12.25 -47.92
CA ASP A 230 11.25 12.09 -48.14
C ASP A 230 10.98 11.96 -49.64
N ALA A 231 9.92 11.22 -50.02
CA ALA A 231 9.15 11.46 -51.24
C ALA A 231 7.77 10.75 -51.17
N ASP A 232 6.73 11.55 -51.36
CA ASP A 232 5.32 11.19 -51.56
C ASP A 232 5.07 10.31 -52.78
N THR A 233 4.01 9.48 -52.73
CA THR A 233 3.12 9.26 -53.89
C THR A 233 1.73 8.76 -53.44
N GLU A 234 0.69 9.55 -53.71
CA GLU A 234 -0.72 9.14 -53.79
C GLU A 234 -0.94 8.08 -54.89
N ILE A 235 -2.03 7.30 -54.82
CA ILE A 235 -2.98 7.03 -55.93
C ILE A 235 -4.23 6.29 -55.40
N LYS A 236 -5.36 7.02 -55.50
CA LYS A 236 -6.75 6.66 -55.88
C LYS A 236 -7.54 5.52 -55.22
N GLU A 237 -8.61 5.96 -54.56
CA GLU A 237 -9.93 5.33 -54.48
C GLU A 237 -10.58 5.10 -55.86
N LYS A 238 -11.46 4.10 -55.93
CA LYS A 238 -12.50 3.99 -56.95
C LYS A 238 -13.79 3.43 -56.32
N GLU A 239 -14.88 4.18 -56.51
CA GLU A 239 -16.25 3.97 -56.02
C GLU A 239 -17.04 2.85 -56.74
N GLU A 240 -17.88 2.16 -55.94
CA GLU A 240 -19.32 1.78 -56.07
C GLU A 240 -19.89 1.00 -57.29
N PRO A 241 -21.05 0.29 -57.16
CA PRO A 241 -22.37 0.95 -56.99
C PRO A 241 -23.45 0.25 -56.10
N THR A 242 -24.17 1.10 -55.35
CA THR A 242 -25.64 1.28 -55.21
C THR A 242 -26.59 0.14 -54.79
N ALA A 243 -27.33 0.39 -53.69
CA ALA A 243 -28.82 0.46 -53.58
C ALA A 243 -29.18 0.77 -52.10
N GLY A 244 -29.70 1.95 -51.71
CA GLY A 244 -31.09 2.41 -51.87
C GLY A 244 -32.04 1.65 -50.92
N ILE A 245 -32.52 2.19 -49.79
CA ILE A 245 -33.80 2.91 -49.57
C ILE A 245 -33.85 3.28 -48.07
N THR A 246 -33.70 4.55 -47.65
CA THR A 246 -34.73 5.54 -47.23
C THR A 246 -35.82 5.12 -46.23
N GLY A 247 -36.01 5.91 -45.16
CA GLY A 247 -37.27 5.98 -44.41
C GLY A 247 -37.21 6.41 -42.94
N GLU A 248 -37.27 7.73 -42.69
CA GLU A 248 -37.48 8.39 -41.39
C GLU A 248 -38.67 7.88 -40.56
N LYS A 249 -38.57 7.97 -39.21
CA LYS A 249 -39.42 8.88 -38.40
C LYS A 249 -39.03 8.90 -36.92
N ALA A 250 -38.79 10.09 -36.39
CA ALA A 250 -38.96 10.41 -34.98
C ALA A 250 -40.41 10.86 -34.76
N LEU A 251 -41.07 10.39 -33.68
CA LEU A 251 -42.11 11.14 -32.98
C LEU A 251 -42.31 10.58 -31.55
N SER A 252 -42.56 11.53 -30.66
CA SER A 252 -42.78 11.47 -29.22
C SER A 252 -43.93 10.55 -28.77
N ASP A 253 -43.85 10.03 -27.53
CA ASP A 253 -44.75 10.44 -26.44
C ASP A 253 -44.55 9.57 -25.17
N ILE A 254 -44.36 10.27 -24.05
CA ILE A 254 -44.20 9.74 -22.69
C ILE A 254 -45.57 9.77 -21.98
N PRO A 255 -45.94 8.76 -21.17
CA PRO A 255 -46.75 9.00 -19.99
C PRO A 255 -45.90 8.90 -18.73
N LYS A 256 -45.89 10.02 -18.01
CA LYS A 256 -45.25 10.27 -16.73
C LYS A 256 -46.03 9.52 -15.64
N ILE A 257 -45.49 8.40 -15.14
CA ILE A 257 -46.01 7.74 -13.94
C ILE A 257 -45.12 8.13 -12.76
N ILE A 258 -45.81 8.57 -11.72
CA ILE A 258 -45.36 9.22 -10.50
C ILE A 258 -44.28 8.40 -9.82
N ALA A 259 -43.09 8.99 -9.69
CA ALA A 259 -42.06 8.49 -8.78
C ALA A 259 -42.49 8.86 -7.35
N GLU A 260 -43.03 7.91 -6.62
CA GLU A 260 -43.01 7.96 -5.17
C GLU A 260 -41.58 7.60 -4.73
N GLU A 261 -40.96 8.52 -4.02
CA GLU A 261 -39.62 8.42 -3.46
C GLU A 261 -39.73 7.72 -2.10
N PRO A 262 -39.25 6.48 -1.89
CA PRO A 262 -38.95 6.02 -0.55
C PRO A 262 -37.55 6.51 -0.23
N VAL A 263 -37.46 7.62 0.50
CA VAL A 263 -36.28 7.97 1.28
C VAL A 263 -36.07 6.87 2.31
N LYS A 264 -35.32 5.84 1.94
CA LYS A 264 -34.75 4.88 2.86
C LYS A 264 -33.26 5.14 2.89
N LEU A 265 -32.83 5.80 3.96
CA LEU A 265 -31.44 5.94 4.33
C LEU A 265 -30.93 4.53 4.68
N GLU A 266 -30.56 3.73 3.66
CA GLU A 266 -29.87 2.48 3.88
C GLU A 266 -28.44 2.84 4.32
N GLN A 267 -28.24 2.91 5.63
CA GLN A 267 -26.90 2.87 6.18
C GLN A 267 -26.22 1.62 5.62
N PRO A 268 -25.01 1.72 5.05
CA PRO A 268 -24.30 0.56 4.53
C PRO A 268 -24.25 -0.50 5.64
N ILE A 269 -24.66 -1.73 5.34
CA ILE A 269 -24.50 -2.84 6.28
C ILE A 269 -22.99 -3.06 6.43
N GLU A 270 -22.41 -2.47 7.46
CA GLU A 270 -20.98 -2.58 7.74
C GLU A 270 -20.61 -4.03 7.98
N THR A 271 -19.61 -4.48 7.25
CA THR A 271 -19.05 -5.81 7.37
C THR A 271 -18.38 -5.99 8.75
N VAL A 272 -18.28 -7.22 9.23
CA VAL A 272 -17.61 -7.52 10.51
C VAL A 272 -16.16 -6.97 10.55
N PRO A 273 -15.33 -7.12 9.49
CA PRO A 273 -14.02 -6.49 9.41
C PRO A 273 -14.03 -4.97 9.60
N GLU A 274 -14.97 -4.26 8.96
CA GLU A 274 -15.09 -2.80 9.09
C GLU A 274 -15.41 -2.37 10.51
N ARG A 275 -16.33 -3.08 11.19
CA ARG A 275 -16.65 -2.80 12.60
C ARG A 275 -15.44 -2.99 13.52
N ILE A 276 -14.65 -4.03 13.29
CA ILE A 276 -13.43 -4.28 14.08
C ILE A 276 -12.41 -3.16 13.86
N LEU A 277 -12.23 -2.71 12.61
CA LEU A 277 -11.33 -1.60 12.30
C LEU A 277 -11.79 -0.28 12.90
N LYS A 278 -13.08 0.04 12.85
CA LYS A 278 -13.65 1.23 13.50
C LYS A 278 -13.45 1.23 15.02
N LEU A 279 -13.65 0.08 15.66
CA LEU A 279 -13.38 -0.06 17.09
C LEU A 279 -11.89 0.17 17.40
N ALA A 280 -10.99 -0.36 16.57
CA ALA A 280 -9.56 -0.13 16.70
C ALA A 280 -9.19 1.36 16.52
N GLU A 281 -9.85 2.07 15.61
CA GLU A 281 -9.69 3.52 15.45
C GLU A 281 -10.19 4.30 16.68
N THR A 282 -11.36 3.94 17.22
CA THR A 282 -11.92 4.57 18.42
C THR A 282 -10.99 4.40 19.62
N ILE A 283 -10.46 3.19 19.83
CA ILE A 283 -9.49 2.91 20.91
C ILE A 283 -8.20 3.74 20.72
N LYS A 284 -7.74 3.90 19.47
CA LYS A 284 -6.56 4.73 19.18
C LYS A 284 -6.83 6.19 19.59
N GLU A 285 -7.96 6.75 19.21
CA GLU A 285 -8.35 8.13 19.53
C GLU A 285 -8.48 8.35 21.05
N GLU A 286 -9.15 7.44 21.77
CA GLU A 286 -9.27 7.49 23.23
C GLU A 286 -7.90 7.43 23.92
N SER A 287 -7.00 6.56 23.43
CA SER A 287 -5.63 6.42 23.96
C SER A 287 -4.74 7.63 23.65
N GLY A 288 -4.98 8.29 22.52
CA GLY A 288 -4.30 9.54 22.13
C GLY A 288 -4.69 10.68 23.05
N ASP A 289 -5.99 10.86 23.30
CA ASP A 289 -6.50 11.89 24.22
C ASP A 289 -6.00 11.66 25.67
N THR A 290 -5.85 10.40 26.11
CA THR A 290 -5.24 10.13 27.43
C THR A 290 -3.75 10.44 27.47
N ARG A 291 -2.99 10.16 26.40
CA ARG A 291 -1.57 10.52 26.29
C ARG A 291 -1.37 12.02 26.21
N ASP A 292 -2.17 12.74 25.44
CA ASP A 292 -2.12 14.20 25.34
C ASP A 292 -2.46 14.85 26.69
N LYS A 293 -3.45 14.32 27.41
CA LYS A 293 -3.75 14.74 28.79
C LYS A 293 -2.61 14.44 29.76
N MET A 294 -1.95 13.29 29.66
CA MET A 294 -0.77 12.98 30.48
C MET A 294 0.38 13.93 30.16
N ILE A 295 0.66 14.21 28.89
CA ILE A 295 1.70 15.17 28.49
C ILE A 295 1.36 16.58 29.01
N ILE A 296 0.11 17.02 28.91
CA ILE A 296 -0.32 18.32 29.47
C ILE A 296 -0.16 18.36 30.99
N VAL A 297 -0.44 17.25 31.69
CA VAL A 297 -0.22 17.15 33.14
C VAL A 297 1.26 17.18 33.47
N GLU A 298 2.10 16.43 32.75
CA GLU A 298 3.55 16.37 32.95
C GLU A 298 4.22 17.74 32.67
N VAL A 299 3.88 18.40 31.56
CA VAL A 299 4.34 19.76 31.25
C VAL A 299 3.83 20.77 32.28
N ARG A 300 2.62 20.59 32.82
CA ARG A 300 2.11 21.45 33.90
C ARG A 300 2.82 21.20 35.23
N GLU A 301 3.16 19.95 35.56
CA GLU A 301 3.93 19.61 36.75
C GLU A 301 5.38 20.10 36.65
N GLU A 302 6.00 20.03 35.47
CA GLU A 302 7.32 20.61 35.22
C GLU A 302 7.31 22.14 35.34
N ASN A 303 6.32 22.82 34.72
CA ASN A 303 6.18 24.28 34.85
C ASN A 303 5.87 24.73 36.29
N VAL A 304 5.14 23.93 37.07
CA VAL A 304 4.91 24.19 38.50
C VAL A 304 6.19 23.97 39.32
N ALA A 305 6.98 22.94 38.99
CA ALA A 305 8.26 22.67 39.65
C ALA A 305 9.33 23.73 39.34
N GLU A 306 9.28 24.33 38.15
CA GLU A 306 10.20 25.40 37.72
C GLU A 306 9.84 26.74 38.39
N ASN A 307 8.54 27.10 38.45
CA ASN A 307 8.08 28.29 39.19
C ASN A 307 8.37 28.20 40.70
N THR A 308 8.37 27.00 41.28
CA THR A 308 8.68 26.82 42.72
C THR A 308 10.18 26.95 43.01
N LYS A 309 11.05 26.87 41.99
CA LYS A 309 12.50 27.09 42.13
C LYS A 309 12.89 28.57 41.96
N GLU A 310 12.17 29.34 41.14
CA GLU A 310 12.43 30.78 41.01
C GLU A 310 12.02 31.58 42.26
N GLU A 311 10.92 31.22 42.94
CA GLU A 311 10.49 31.90 44.18
C GLU A 311 11.45 31.69 45.38
N LYS A 312 12.37 30.72 45.31
CA LYS A 312 13.32 30.45 46.41
C LYS A 312 14.67 31.15 46.28
N SER A 313 14.89 31.94 45.22
CA SER A 313 16.16 32.66 45.01
C SER A 313 16.12 34.16 45.36
N GLU A 314 14.95 34.74 45.67
CA GLU A 314 14.81 36.19 45.89
C GLU A 314 14.60 36.64 47.35
N HIS A 315 14.91 35.79 48.35
CA HIS A 315 14.87 36.21 49.76
C HIS A 315 16.10 35.76 50.56
N SER A 316 17.24 36.41 50.32
CA SER A 316 18.34 36.54 51.29
C SER A 316 19.33 37.63 50.83
N LYS A 317 18.99 38.88 51.12
CA LYS A 317 19.96 39.97 51.30
C LYS A 317 19.54 40.81 52.50
N GLU A 318 20.13 40.50 53.64
CA GLU A 318 20.08 41.32 54.85
C GLU A 318 21.16 42.42 54.74
N PRO A 319 20.90 43.68 55.15
CA PRO A 319 21.90 44.72 55.16
C PRO A 319 22.59 44.81 56.54
N GLU A 320 23.92 44.80 56.52
CA GLU A 320 24.78 45.13 57.65
C GLU A 320 24.79 46.65 57.85
N ALA A 321 24.37 47.14 59.03
CA ALA A 321 24.55 48.53 59.45
C ALA A 321 25.09 48.57 60.88
N THR A 322 26.25 49.21 61.01
CA THR A 322 27.04 49.39 62.23
C THR A 322 26.36 50.32 63.23
N ALA A 323 26.45 49.96 64.51
CA ALA A 323 26.72 50.86 65.64
C ALA A 323 27.59 50.12 66.66
#